data_AF-A0A2G9R4Y1-F1
#
_entry.id   AF-A0A2G9R4Y1-F1
#
_cell.length_a   1.000
_cell.length_b   1.000
_cell.length_c   1.000
_cell.angle_alpha   90.00
_cell.angle_beta   90.00
_cell.angle_gamma   90.00
#
_symmetry.space_group_name_H-M   'P 1'
#
loop_
_entity.id
_entity.type
_entity.pdbx_description
1 polymer ?
#
loop_
_entity_poly.entity_id
_entity_poly.type
_entity_poly.pdbx_seq_one_letter_code
_entity_poly.pdbx_strand_id
1 'polypeptide(L)'
;MEASQQAEELRGQLDMSQKKLQDLRKEIVENSASREKDSFNYKRAQEDISRLRKKLESTKKPDMVPTCDKILMEEIKEFKSRLTCPCCNSRKMDAVLTKCFHVFCFECVKTRYDTRQRKCPKCNAAFGANDFHRIYIG
;
A
#
# COMPACT_ATOMS: atom_id res chain seq x y z
N MET A 1 64.46 -14.52 -54.34
CA MET A 1 64.15 -13.62 -53.20
C MET A 1 62.65 -13.62 -52.88
N GLU A 2 61.76 -13.55 -53.87
CA GLU A 2 60.28 -13.55 -53.67
C GLU A 2 59.73 -14.75 -52.89
N ALA A 3 60.18 -15.98 -53.20
CA ALA A 3 59.71 -17.18 -52.49
C ALA A 3 60.04 -17.18 -50.99
N SER A 4 61.15 -16.54 -50.59
CA SER A 4 61.53 -16.41 -49.17
C SER A 4 60.62 -15.39 -48.46
N GLN A 5 60.19 -14.35 -49.16
CA GLN A 5 59.36 -13.29 -48.63
C GLN A 5 57.92 -13.77 -48.42
N GLN A 6 57.38 -14.54 -49.38
CA GLN A 6 56.07 -15.20 -49.25
C GLN A 6 56.05 -16.24 -48.12
N ALA A 7 57.14 -16.99 -47.92
CA ALA A 7 57.24 -17.93 -46.82
C ALA A 7 57.26 -17.24 -45.44
N GLU A 8 57.91 -16.08 -45.33
CA GLU A 8 57.92 -15.26 -44.12
C GLU A 8 56.52 -14.72 -43.78
N GLU A 9 55.81 -14.21 -44.79
CA GLU A 9 54.46 -13.68 -44.66
C GLU A 9 53.46 -14.75 -44.23
N LEU A 10 53.50 -15.93 -44.86
CA LEU A 10 52.66 -17.07 -44.49
C LEU A 10 52.94 -17.57 -43.07
N ARG A 11 54.20 -17.55 -42.63
CA ARG A 11 54.56 -17.84 -41.22
C ARG A 11 53.96 -16.83 -40.25
N GLY A 12 54.01 -15.53 -40.59
CA GLY A 12 53.37 -14.48 -39.80
C GLY A 12 51.85 -14.65 -39.68
N GLN A 13 51.19 -14.96 -40.80
CA GLN A 13 49.74 -15.24 -40.81
C GLN A 13 49.36 -16.48 -39.99
N LEU A 14 50.21 -17.53 -40.03
CA LEU A 14 50.02 -18.74 -39.22
C LEU A 14 50.13 -18.43 -37.72
N ASP A 15 51.16 -17.69 -37.30
CA ASP A 15 51.37 -17.30 -35.90
C ASP A 15 50.22 -16.42 -35.38
N MET A 16 49.76 -15.46 -36.19
CA MET A 16 48.60 -14.63 -35.86
C MET A 16 47.31 -15.44 -35.73
N SER A 17 47.11 -16.43 -36.61
CA SER A 17 45.94 -17.31 -36.56
C SER A 17 45.98 -18.26 -35.37
N GLN A 18 47.16 -18.79 -35.03
CA GLN A 18 47.37 -19.61 -33.83
C GLN A 18 47.11 -18.83 -32.55
N LYS A 19 47.62 -17.59 -32.45
CA LYS A 19 47.33 -16.70 -31.30
C LYS A 19 45.83 -16.43 -31.15
N LYS A 20 45.14 -16.07 -32.25
CA LYS A 20 43.67 -15.89 -32.23
C LYS A 20 42.93 -17.15 -31.79
N LEU A 21 43.33 -18.33 -32.25
CA LEU A 21 42.72 -19.60 -31.81
C LEU A 21 42.95 -19.86 -30.32
N GLN A 22 44.13 -19.52 -29.80
CA GLN A 22 44.44 -19.67 -28.38
C GLN A 22 43.61 -18.71 -27.52
N ASP A 23 43.48 -17.45 -27.94
CA ASP A 23 42.68 -16.44 -27.23
C ASP A 23 41.19 -16.81 -27.22
N LEU A 24 40.63 -17.20 -28.38
CA LEU A 24 39.25 -17.66 -28.47
C LEU A 24 39.00 -18.90 -27.61
N ARG A 25 39.96 -19.84 -27.56
CA ARG A 25 39.85 -21.04 -26.73
C ARG A 25 39.82 -20.68 -25.24
N LYS A 26 40.62 -19.71 -24.83
CA LYS A 26 40.62 -19.18 -23.45
C LYS A 26 39.28 -18.51 -23.13
N GLU A 27 38.79 -17.67 -24.02
CA GLU A 27 37.50 -16.98 -23.87
C GLU A 27 36.32 -17.96 -23.80
N ILE A 28 36.32 -19.04 -24.60
CA ILE A 28 35.32 -20.11 -24.51
C ILE A 28 35.32 -20.76 -23.12
N VAL A 29 36.50 -21.04 -22.56
CA VAL A 29 36.62 -21.65 -21.23
C VAL A 29 36.09 -20.70 -20.16
N GLU A 30 36.48 -19.43 -20.18
CA GLU A 30 36.03 -18.40 -19.23
C GLU A 30 34.51 -18.16 -19.33
N ASN A 31 33.96 -18.11 -20.55
CA ASN A 31 32.52 -17.99 -20.79
C ASN A 31 31.75 -19.24 -20.34
N SER A 32 32.32 -20.43 -20.48
CA SER A 32 31.68 -21.66 -20.00
C SER A 32 31.56 -21.68 -18.48
N ALA A 33 32.62 -21.31 -17.76
CA ALA A 33 32.65 -21.25 -16.31
C ALA A 33 31.69 -20.19 -15.73
N SER A 34 31.62 -19.00 -16.35
CA SER A 34 30.68 -17.95 -15.95
C SER A 34 29.22 -18.37 -16.16
N ARG A 35 28.90 -18.96 -17.33
CA ARG A 35 27.55 -19.48 -17.62
C ARG A 35 27.10 -20.55 -16.63
N GLU A 36 28.00 -21.43 -16.19
CA GLU A 36 27.67 -22.46 -15.21
C GLU A 36 27.34 -21.87 -13.83
N LYS A 37 28.11 -20.86 -13.39
CA LYS A 37 27.85 -20.10 -12.16
C LYS A 37 26.51 -19.36 -12.22
N ASP A 38 26.21 -18.71 -13.33
CA ASP A 38 24.96 -17.98 -13.51
C ASP A 38 23.75 -18.92 -13.56
N SER A 39 23.90 -20.08 -14.20
CA SER A 39 22.88 -21.15 -14.21
C SER A 39 22.57 -21.65 -12.80
N PHE A 40 23.59 -21.83 -11.96
CA PHE A 40 23.41 -22.20 -10.55
C PHE A 40 22.68 -21.11 -9.75
N ASN A 41 23.10 -19.85 -9.89
CA ASN A 41 22.47 -18.72 -9.22
C ASN A 41 21.01 -18.53 -9.64
N TYR A 42 20.71 -18.69 -10.93
CA TYR A 42 19.36 -18.61 -11.47
C TYR A 42 18.43 -19.67 -10.86
N LYS A 43 18.89 -20.93 -10.77
CA LYS A 43 18.11 -22.02 -10.15
C LYS A 43 17.79 -21.72 -8.68
N ARG A 44 18.78 -21.23 -7.92
CA ARG A 44 18.58 -20.85 -6.51
C ARG A 44 17.57 -19.71 -6.35
N ALA A 45 17.67 -18.68 -7.19
CA ALA A 45 16.71 -17.57 -7.19
C ALA A 45 15.29 -18.06 -7.54
N GLN A 46 15.16 -19.00 -8.48
CA GLN A 46 13.88 -19.59 -8.85
C GLN A 46 13.25 -20.39 -7.70
N GLU A 47 14.05 -21.15 -6.95
CA GLU A 47 13.61 -21.84 -5.73
C GLU A 47 13.16 -20.87 -4.63
N ASP A 48 13.91 -19.78 -4.42
CA ASP A 48 13.56 -18.74 -3.46
C ASP A 48 12.24 -18.05 -3.84
N ILE A 49 12.04 -17.72 -5.11
CA ILE A 49 10.78 -17.17 -5.62
C ILE A 49 9.62 -18.13 -5.36
N SER A 50 9.79 -19.43 -5.64
CA SER A 50 8.77 -20.44 -5.38
C SER A 50 8.41 -20.54 -3.90
N ARG A 51 9.42 -20.56 -3.02
CA ARG A 51 9.25 -20.57 -1.56
C ARG A 51 8.54 -19.32 -1.04
N LEU A 52 8.93 -18.14 -1.52
CA LEU A 52 8.30 -16.88 -1.14
C LEU A 52 6.86 -16.78 -1.63
N ARG A 53 6.56 -17.27 -2.84
CA ARG A 53 5.18 -17.35 -3.35
C ARG A 53 4.30 -18.24 -2.49
N LYS A 54 4.76 -19.43 -2.10
CA LYS A 54 4.02 -20.31 -1.17
C LYS A 54 3.79 -19.66 0.19
N LYS A 55 4.80 -18.97 0.74
CA LYS A 55 4.64 -18.21 1.99
C LYS A 55 3.59 -17.12 1.84
N LEU A 56 3.65 -16.35 0.75
CA LEU A 56 2.68 -15.30 0.44
C LEU A 56 1.26 -15.87 0.32
N GLU A 57 1.08 -17.01 -0.36
CA GLU A 57 -0.21 -17.70 -0.47
C GLU A 57 -0.70 -18.20 0.89
N SER A 58 0.18 -18.75 1.74
CA SER A 58 -0.19 -19.20 3.08
C SER A 58 -0.56 -18.05 4.03
N THR A 59 0.08 -16.90 3.92
CA THR A 59 -0.28 -15.68 4.67
C THR A 59 -1.55 -15.03 4.11
N LYS A 60 -1.82 -15.20 2.81
CA LYS A 60 -3.04 -14.74 2.16
C LYS A 60 -4.25 -15.64 2.42
N LYS A 61 -4.10 -16.83 3.02
CA LYS A 61 -5.25 -17.66 3.42
C LYS A 61 -6.04 -16.91 4.51
N PRO A 62 -7.18 -16.31 4.19
CA PRO A 62 -7.83 -15.30 4.99
C PRO A 62 -8.99 -15.89 5.80
N ASP A 63 -8.86 -17.12 6.30
CA ASP A 63 -10.08 -17.82 6.75
C ASP A 63 -10.56 -17.43 8.17
N MET A 64 -9.82 -16.61 8.93
CA MET A 64 -10.26 -16.14 10.25
C MET A 64 -10.02 -14.64 10.55
N VAL A 65 -8.98 -14.02 9.98
CA VAL A 65 -8.58 -12.63 10.30
C VAL A 65 -9.44 -11.55 9.62
N PRO A 66 -9.82 -11.64 8.33
CA PRO A 66 -10.57 -10.57 7.67
C PRO A 66 -12.04 -10.50 8.10
N THR A 67 -12.61 -11.58 8.65
CA THR A 67 -13.95 -11.54 9.23
C THR A 67 -13.96 -10.72 10.52
N CYS A 68 -12.92 -10.85 11.34
CA CYS A 68 -12.74 -10.04 12.55
C CYS A 68 -12.59 -8.56 12.20
N ASP A 69 -11.73 -8.22 11.23
CA ASP A 69 -11.52 -6.83 10.79
C ASP A 69 -12.81 -6.21 10.23
N LYS A 70 -13.62 -6.97 9.48
CA LYS A 70 -14.91 -6.48 8.98
C LYS A 70 -15.90 -6.19 10.10
N ILE A 71 -16.02 -7.10 11.08
CA ILE A 71 -16.90 -6.91 12.24
C ILE A 71 -16.44 -5.68 13.04
N LEU A 72 -15.14 -5.58 13.33
CA LEU A 72 -14.53 -4.43 14.01
C LEU A 72 -14.78 -3.11 13.24
N MET A 73 -14.66 -3.12 11.90
CA MET A 73 -14.96 -1.94 11.08
C MET A 73 -16.44 -1.56 11.12
N GLU A 74 -17.35 -2.54 11.11
CA GLU A 74 -18.79 -2.31 11.24
C GLU A 74 -19.14 -1.71 12.60
N GLU A 75 -18.56 -2.25 13.68
CA GLU A 75 -18.73 -1.71 15.04
C GLU A 75 -18.20 -0.28 15.16
N ILE A 76 -16.99 -0.01 14.65
CA ILE A 76 -16.42 1.34 14.62
C ILE A 76 -17.33 2.31 13.86
N LYS A 77 -17.89 1.87 12.73
CA LYS A 77 -18.83 2.68 11.94
C LYS A 77 -20.11 2.96 12.72
N GLU A 78 -20.66 1.97 13.40
CA GLU A 78 -21.84 2.13 14.25
C GLU A 78 -21.59 3.11 15.40
N PHE A 79 -20.48 2.97 16.13
CA PHE A 79 -20.11 3.88 17.20
C PHE A 79 -19.91 5.31 16.69
N LYS A 80 -19.24 5.50 15.55
CA LYS A 80 -19.11 6.82 14.92
C LYS A 80 -20.46 7.41 14.56
N SER A 81 -21.37 6.61 14.00
CA SER A 81 -22.73 7.04 13.69
C SER A 81 -23.48 7.51 14.94
N ARG A 82 -23.36 6.78 16.06
CA ARG A 82 -24.00 7.13 17.33
C ARG A 82 -23.46 8.42 17.95
N LEU A 83 -22.21 8.81 17.65
CA LEU A 83 -21.58 10.04 18.15
C LEU A 83 -21.68 11.22 17.16
N THR A 84 -22.24 11.00 15.98
CA THR A 84 -22.39 12.02 14.94
C THR A 84 -23.72 12.74 15.07
N CYS A 85 -23.70 14.06 14.90
CA CYS A 85 -24.88 14.91 14.96
C CYS A 85 -25.93 14.47 13.93
N PRO A 86 -27.15 14.10 14.35
CA PRO A 86 -28.20 13.63 13.44
C PRO A 86 -28.78 14.74 12.56
N CYS A 87 -28.47 16.01 12.83
CA CYS A 87 -28.94 17.14 12.03
C CYS A 87 -28.08 17.35 10.76
N CYS A 88 -26.79 17.06 10.80
CA CYS A 88 -25.87 17.27 9.66
C CYS A 88 -25.14 16.01 9.21
N ASN A 89 -25.22 14.91 9.96
CA ASN A 89 -24.56 13.63 9.67
C ASN A 89 -23.05 13.76 9.38
N SER A 90 -22.41 14.77 9.97
CA SER A 90 -21.01 15.12 9.65
C SER A 90 -20.20 15.45 10.91
N ARG A 91 -20.69 16.35 11.76
CA ARG A 91 -19.96 16.80 12.96
C ARG A 91 -20.28 15.94 14.18
N LYS A 92 -19.35 15.86 15.12
CA LYS A 92 -19.59 15.23 16.43
C LYS A 92 -20.68 15.98 17.21
N MET A 93 -21.38 15.25 18.07
CA MET A 93 -22.30 15.84 19.03
C MET A 93 -21.53 16.53 20.16
N ASP A 94 -21.80 17.82 20.38
CA ASP A 94 -21.13 18.66 21.39
C ASP A 94 -22.04 19.75 21.97
N ALA A 95 -23.36 19.63 21.80
CA ALA A 95 -24.35 20.52 22.40
C ALA A 95 -25.65 19.81 22.79
N VAL A 96 -26.21 20.18 23.94
CA VAL A 96 -27.50 19.69 24.44
C VAL A 96 -28.54 20.79 24.48
N LEU A 97 -29.78 20.48 24.11
CA LEU A 97 -30.94 21.34 24.37
C LEU A 97 -31.52 21.01 25.75
N THR A 98 -31.52 21.94 26.70
CA THR A 98 -31.91 21.67 28.09
C THR A 98 -33.42 21.49 28.30
N LYS A 99 -34.26 21.91 27.35
CA LYS A 99 -35.72 21.72 27.40
C LYS A 99 -36.17 20.29 27.08
N CYS A 100 -35.40 19.57 26.28
CA CYS A 100 -35.79 18.23 25.79
C CYS A 100 -34.65 17.21 25.81
N PHE A 101 -33.46 17.60 26.27
CA PHE A 101 -32.24 16.79 26.38
C PHE A 101 -31.73 16.11 25.09
N HIS A 102 -32.25 16.53 23.94
CA HIS A 102 -31.71 16.10 22.65
C HIS A 102 -30.36 16.76 22.36
N VAL A 103 -29.44 15.97 21.82
CA VAL A 103 -28.04 16.34 21.59
C VAL A 103 -27.78 16.46 20.09
N PHE A 104 -27.03 17.49 19.71
CA PHE A 104 -26.61 17.80 18.34
C PHE A 104 -25.19 18.40 18.36
N CYS A 105 -24.66 18.80 17.20
CA CYS A 105 -23.50 19.67 17.18
C CYS A 105 -23.91 21.13 17.48
N PHE A 106 -23.04 21.87 18.15
CA PHE A 106 -23.25 23.25 18.55
C PHE A 106 -23.52 24.14 17.34
N GLU A 107 -22.82 23.90 16.23
CA GLU A 107 -23.02 24.65 14.99
C GLU A 107 -24.46 24.55 14.46
N CYS A 108 -25.07 23.35 14.48
CA CYS A 108 -26.46 23.17 14.05
C CYS A 108 -27.45 23.86 14.99
N VAL A 109 -27.22 23.78 16.31
CA VAL A 109 -28.09 24.44 17.30
C VAL A 109 -27.97 25.97 17.19
N LYS A 110 -26.74 26.48 17.11
CA LYS A 110 -26.44 27.91 17.00
C LYS A 110 -27.01 28.51 15.71
N THR A 111 -26.84 27.83 14.58
CA THR A 111 -27.42 28.23 13.29
C THR A 111 -28.94 28.36 13.38
N ARG A 112 -29.62 27.36 13.96
CA ARG A 112 -31.08 27.40 14.17
C ARG A 112 -31.51 28.54 15.10
N TYR A 113 -30.75 28.80 16.15
CA TYR A 113 -31.03 29.91 17.06
C TYR A 113 -30.91 31.27 16.36
N ASP A 114 -29.82 31.49 15.62
CA ASP A 114 -29.51 32.75 14.93
C ASP A 114 -30.49 33.02 13.77
N THR A 115 -30.89 31.97 13.04
CA THR A 115 -31.89 32.03 11.96
C THR A 115 -33.35 32.04 12.46
N ARG A 116 -33.57 32.16 13.77
CA ARG A 116 -34.90 32.15 14.42
C ARG A 116 -35.71 30.85 14.23
N GLN A 117 -35.09 29.76 13.77
CA GLN A 117 -35.67 28.41 13.71
C GLN A 117 -35.54 27.67 15.04
N ARG A 118 -35.98 28.32 16.13
CA ARG A 118 -35.77 27.95 17.54
C ARG A 118 -36.61 26.77 18.02
N LYS A 119 -36.63 25.68 17.25
CA LYS A 119 -37.28 24.42 17.57
C LYS A 119 -36.32 23.25 17.43
N CYS A 120 -36.38 22.31 18.37
CA CYS A 120 -35.56 21.10 18.38
C CYS A 120 -35.73 20.32 17.06
N PRO A 121 -34.64 19.97 16.35
CA PRO A 121 -34.72 19.15 15.14
C PRO A 121 -35.41 17.78 15.32
N LYS A 122 -35.40 17.23 16.54
CA LYS A 122 -35.91 15.87 16.82
C LYS A 122 -37.35 15.84 17.32
N CYS A 123 -37.73 16.72 18.25
CA CYS A 123 -39.06 16.72 18.86
C CYS A 123 -39.84 18.03 18.71
N ASN A 124 -39.31 19.00 17.97
CA ASN A 124 -39.94 20.30 17.71
C ASN A 124 -40.20 21.18 18.95
N ALA A 125 -39.71 20.79 20.13
CA ALA A 125 -39.77 21.62 21.34
C ALA A 125 -39.07 22.97 21.12
N ALA A 126 -39.70 24.06 21.56
CA ALA A 126 -39.12 25.39 21.48
C ALA A 126 -37.93 25.54 22.45
N PHE A 127 -36.91 26.31 22.06
CA PHE A 127 -35.75 26.60 22.90
C PHE A 127 -35.27 28.06 22.74
N GLY A 128 -34.86 28.70 23.83
CA GLY A 128 -34.34 30.07 23.88
C GLY A 128 -32.82 30.17 24.01
N ALA A 129 -32.34 31.38 24.32
CA ALA A 129 -30.92 31.69 24.44
C ALA A 129 -30.19 30.88 25.53
N ASN A 130 -30.91 30.56 26.61
CA ASN A 130 -30.38 29.85 27.78
C ASN A 130 -30.70 28.35 27.76
N ASP A 131 -31.26 27.86 26.64
CA ASP A 131 -31.78 26.49 26.55
C ASP A 131 -30.87 25.55 25.75
N PHE A 132 -29.64 25.98 25.45
CA PHE A 132 -28.65 25.14 24.80
C PHE A 132 -27.23 25.44 25.29
N HIS A 133 -26.47 24.38 25.54
CA HIS A 133 -25.12 24.50 26.10
C HIS A 133 -24.18 23.51 25.43
N ARG A 134 -22.88 23.86 25.42
CA ARG A 134 -21.83 22.93 24.99
C ARG A 134 -21.68 21.81 26.00
N ILE A 135 -21.47 20.61 25.49
CA ILE A 135 -21.09 19.44 26.30
C ILE A 135 -19.86 18.79 25.66
N TYR A 136 -19.09 18.08 26.46
CA TYR A 136 -17.94 17.32 26.00
C TYR A 136 -18.25 15.83 26.11
N ILE A 137 -18.31 15.15 24.98
CA ILE A 137 -18.41 13.69 24.88
C ILE A 137 -17.03 13.23 24.38
N GLY A 138 -16.37 12.38 25.18
CA GLY A 138 -14.99 11.95 25.02
C GLY A 138 -14.70 11.27 23.68
#